data_AF-A0A7C4T8Y3-F1
#
_entry.id   AF-A0A7C4T8Y3-F1
#
_cell.length_a   1.000
_cell.length_b   1.000
_cell.length_c   1.000
_cell.angle_alpha   90.00
_cell.angle_beta   90.00
_cell.angle_gamma   90.00
#
_symmetry.space_group_name_H-M   'P 1'
#
loop_
_entity.id
_entity.type
_entity.pdbx_description
1 polymer ?
#
loop_
_entity_poly.entity_id
_entity_poly.type
_entity_poly.pdbx_seq_one_letter_code
_entity_poly.pdbx_strand_id
1 'polypeptide(L)'
;MTKLNSNAPYRMITYDSLSSDITYSGSGSLRISNRKAYNLYYDRLFGKNDSVYTVSFWVYNMDRDMVPRNVIEVAVGAEKDNWYNVSYYSFKDIVTTFDQHWGLIQFDIPVKNANDFVSIAILKPPLGSPDIIMDNFLIRSNDVYFWLNNQLFVNNKMYKMN
;
A
#
# COMPACT_ATOMS: atom_id res chain seq x y z
N MET A 1 -24.89 2.26 -17.82
CA MET A 1 -23.44 2.37 -17.54
C MET A 1 -23.23 3.54 -16.60
N THR A 2 -23.28 3.28 -15.29
CA THR A 2 -23.17 4.32 -14.27
C THR A 2 -21.70 4.62 -14.04
N LYS A 3 -21.24 5.83 -14.36
CA LYS A 3 -19.89 6.28 -14.00
C LYS A 3 -19.82 6.37 -12.48
N LEU A 4 -19.15 5.40 -11.85
CA LEU A 4 -18.73 5.47 -10.45
C LEU A 4 -17.62 6.53 -10.37
N ASN A 5 -18.01 7.80 -10.37
CA ASN A 5 -17.11 8.91 -10.07
C ASN A 5 -16.84 8.90 -8.56
N SER A 6 -15.72 8.31 -8.13
CA SER A 6 -15.16 8.69 -6.84
C SER A 6 -14.51 10.07 -7.01
N ASN A 7 -15.23 11.15 -6.73
CA ASN A 7 -14.67 12.50 -6.68
C ASN A 7 -13.64 12.68 -5.53
N ALA A 8 -13.36 11.63 -4.75
CA ALA A 8 -12.33 11.65 -3.73
C ALA A 8 -10.96 11.43 -4.37
N PRO A 9 -9.96 12.30 -4.13
CA PRO A 9 -8.62 12.05 -4.60
C PRO A 9 -8.09 10.76 -3.96
N TYR A 10 -7.52 9.89 -4.79
CA TYR A 10 -6.79 8.70 -4.37
C TYR A 10 -5.58 8.54 -5.27
N ARG A 11 -4.57 7.82 -4.78
CA ARG A 11 -3.40 7.47 -5.58
C ARG A 11 -3.30 5.95 -5.65
N MET A 12 -3.31 5.43 -6.87
CA MET A 12 -3.23 4.01 -7.15
C MET A 12 -2.00 3.72 -8.01
N ILE A 13 -1.27 2.66 -7.67
CA ILE A 13 -0.15 2.15 -8.44
C ILE A 13 -0.34 0.64 -8.58
N THR A 14 -0.66 0.18 -9.81
CA THR A 14 -0.89 -1.25 -10.11
C THR A 14 0.39 -2.00 -10.47
N TYR A 15 1.51 -1.29 -10.68
CA TYR A 15 2.77 -1.87 -11.13
C TYR A 15 2.69 -2.69 -12.44
N ASP A 16 1.63 -2.55 -13.25
CA ASP A 16 1.46 -3.31 -14.50
C ASP A 16 2.58 -3.09 -15.53
N SER A 17 3.31 -1.98 -15.43
CA SER A 17 4.51 -1.71 -16.25
C SER A 17 5.74 -2.55 -15.83
N LEU A 18 5.67 -3.24 -14.69
CA LEU A 18 6.71 -4.13 -14.16
C LEU A 18 6.25 -5.58 -14.31
N SER A 19 6.40 -6.14 -15.51
CA SER A 19 5.95 -7.50 -15.84
C SER A 19 6.39 -8.53 -14.80
N SER A 20 5.46 -9.38 -14.36
CA SER A 20 5.69 -10.40 -13.33
C SER A 20 4.79 -11.61 -13.54
N ASP A 21 5.29 -12.80 -13.23
CA ASP A 21 4.48 -14.04 -13.21
C ASP A 21 3.67 -14.20 -11.91
N ILE A 22 3.94 -13.35 -10.91
CA ILE A 22 3.24 -13.33 -9.62
C ILE A 22 2.58 -11.97 -9.50
N THR A 23 1.26 -11.91 -9.65
CA THR A 23 0.44 -10.69 -9.56
C THR A 23 -0.81 -10.98 -8.72
N TYR A 24 -1.30 -9.98 -8.00
CA TYR A 24 -2.64 -10.07 -7.39
C TYR A 24 -3.69 -9.81 -8.46
N SER A 25 -3.41 -8.86 -9.36
CA SER A 25 -4.24 -8.57 -10.53
C SER A 25 -3.40 -7.98 -11.65
N GLY A 26 -3.84 -8.13 -12.89
CA GLY A 26 -3.13 -7.53 -14.03
C GLY A 26 -1.85 -8.25 -14.38
N SER A 27 -0.92 -7.50 -14.97
CA SER A 27 0.26 -8.06 -15.66
C SER A 27 1.58 -7.79 -14.94
N GLY A 28 1.56 -7.02 -13.85
CA GLY A 28 2.78 -6.66 -13.15
C GLY A 28 2.66 -6.67 -11.64
N SER A 29 3.82 -6.63 -10.98
CA SER A 29 3.92 -6.51 -9.52
C SER A 29 5.26 -5.88 -9.17
N LEU A 30 5.34 -5.24 -8.01
CA LEU A 30 6.60 -4.74 -7.49
C LEU A 30 7.31 -5.84 -6.68
N ARG A 31 8.54 -6.17 -7.08
CA ARG A 31 9.44 -7.03 -6.32
C ARG A 31 10.51 -6.19 -5.62
N ILE A 32 10.54 -6.27 -4.29
CA ILE A 32 11.49 -5.57 -3.44
C ILE A 32 12.53 -6.57 -2.96
N SER A 33 13.78 -6.36 -3.38
CA SER A 33 14.90 -7.17 -2.93
C SER A 33 15.16 -6.97 -1.44
N ASN A 34 15.40 -8.08 -0.73
CA ASN A 34 15.68 -8.12 0.70
C ASN A 34 16.97 -7.39 1.18
N ARG A 35 17.70 -6.73 0.28
CA ARG A 35 19.04 -6.19 0.56
C ARG A 35 19.03 -4.79 1.17
N LYS A 36 17.99 -4.00 0.90
CA LYS A 36 17.89 -2.59 1.33
C LYS A 36 16.45 -2.21 1.63
N ALA A 37 16.27 -1.13 2.37
CA ALA A 37 14.97 -0.49 2.51
C ALA A 37 14.48 0.02 1.15
N TYR A 38 13.16 0.12 0.99
CA TYR A 38 12.52 0.57 -0.24
C TYR A 38 11.36 1.51 0.06
N ASN A 39 11.41 2.72 -0.51
CA ASN A 39 10.32 3.70 -0.38
C ASN A 39 9.22 3.40 -1.40
N LEU A 40 8.05 3.01 -0.89
CA LEU A 40 6.82 2.84 -1.67
C LEU A 40 6.22 4.18 -2.06
N TYR A 41 6.34 5.15 -1.14
CA TYR A 41 5.82 6.49 -1.30
C TYR A 41 6.80 7.48 -0.69
N TYR A 42 7.05 8.58 -1.40
CA TYR A 42 7.94 9.63 -0.92
C TYR A 42 7.58 10.95 -1.60
N ASP A 43 6.52 11.58 -1.12
CA ASP A 43 5.92 12.76 -1.75
C ASP A 43 4.99 13.48 -0.78
N ARG A 44 4.44 14.64 -1.18
CA ARG A 44 3.34 15.28 -0.45
C ARG A 44 2.05 14.49 -0.64
N LEU A 45 1.25 14.37 0.42
CA LEU A 45 -0.12 13.87 0.26
C LEU A 45 -1.02 14.98 -0.28
N PHE A 46 -2.02 14.59 -1.07
CA PHE A 46 -3.10 15.47 -1.47
C PHE A 46 -4.05 15.68 -0.28
N GLY A 47 -4.78 16.80 -0.22
CA GLY A 47 -6.00 16.91 0.59
C GLY A 47 -6.11 18.13 1.52
N LYS A 48 -6.65 17.92 2.72
CA LYS A 48 -7.00 18.97 3.69
C LYS A 48 -6.24 18.78 5.01
N ASN A 49 -6.23 19.81 5.85
CA ASN A 49 -5.72 19.71 7.22
C ASN A 49 -6.50 18.66 8.03
N ASP A 50 -5.84 18.11 9.05
CA ASP A 50 -6.39 17.15 10.02
C ASP A 50 -7.15 15.97 9.35
N SER A 51 -6.53 15.39 8.32
CA SER A 51 -7.11 14.28 7.54
C SER A 51 -6.45 12.95 7.89
N VAL A 52 -7.19 11.86 7.71
CA VAL A 52 -6.66 10.49 7.83
C VAL A 52 -6.68 9.83 6.47
N TYR A 53 -5.55 9.24 6.08
CA TYR A 53 -5.42 8.47 4.85
C TYR A 53 -5.24 7.00 5.17
N THR A 54 -6.06 6.15 4.57
CA THR A 54 -5.83 4.71 4.59
C THR A 54 -4.90 4.34 3.44
N VAL A 55 -3.82 3.64 3.78
CA VAL A 55 -2.91 3.02 2.83
C VAL A 55 -3.20 1.53 2.80
N SER A 56 -3.22 0.95 1.59
CA SER A 56 -3.37 -0.49 1.44
C SER A 56 -2.62 -1.03 0.23
N PHE A 57 -2.13 -2.26 0.33
CA PHE A 57 -1.50 -3.00 -0.77
C PHE A 57 -1.50 -4.51 -0.47
N TRP A 58 -1.47 -5.32 -1.53
CA TRP A 58 -1.40 -6.77 -1.41
C TRP A 58 0.04 -7.24 -1.33
N VAL A 59 0.33 -8.18 -0.43
CA VAL A 59 1.65 -8.81 -0.29
C VAL A 59 1.52 -10.31 -0.47
N TYR A 60 2.34 -10.88 -1.35
CA TYR A 60 2.36 -12.32 -1.62
C TYR A 60 3.14 -13.10 -0.56
N ASN A 61 2.82 -14.38 -0.40
CA ASN A 61 3.41 -15.31 0.59
C ASN A 61 3.26 -14.85 2.05
N MET A 62 2.16 -14.16 2.38
CA MET A 62 1.86 -13.74 3.75
C MET A 62 1.54 -14.93 4.68
N ASP A 63 1.41 -16.13 4.13
CA ASP A 63 1.31 -17.42 4.82
C ASP A 63 2.67 -18.03 5.19
N ARG A 64 3.80 -17.42 4.78
CA ARG A 64 5.16 -17.90 5.10
C ARG A 64 5.81 -17.06 6.20
N ASP A 65 6.33 -17.70 7.25
CA ASP A 65 6.82 -17.07 8.49
C ASP A 65 7.66 -15.80 8.32
N MET A 66 8.55 -15.75 7.33
CA MET A 66 9.45 -14.60 7.15
C MET A 66 8.77 -13.34 6.58
N VAL A 67 7.70 -13.46 5.79
CA VAL A 67 7.07 -12.31 5.13
C VAL A 67 6.27 -11.44 6.12
N PRO A 68 5.44 -11.98 7.03
CA PRO A 68 4.71 -11.17 8.01
C PRO A 68 5.60 -10.43 9.01
N ARG A 69 6.88 -10.82 9.16
CA ARG A 69 7.85 -10.16 10.05
C ARG A 69 8.43 -8.86 9.48
N ASN A 70 8.15 -8.54 8.21
CA ASN A 70 8.55 -7.29 7.61
C ASN A 70 7.94 -6.08 8.34
N VAL A 71 8.65 -4.96 8.28
CA VAL A 71 8.29 -3.72 8.97
C VAL A 71 8.15 -2.59 7.96
N ILE A 72 7.07 -1.84 8.07
CA ILE A 72 6.86 -0.55 7.41
C ILE A 72 7.27 0.55 8.37
N GLU A 73 8.03 1.51 7.87
CA GLU A 73 8.19 2.83 8.48
C GLU A 73 7.30 3.83 7.74
N VAL A 74 6.55 4.61 8.51
CA VAL A 74 5.73 5.71 8.01
C VAL A 74 6.20 6.98 8.69
N ALA A 75 6.73 7.92 7.92
CA ALA A 75 7.16 9.21 8.42
C ALA A 75 6.32 10.34 7.81
N VAL A 76 5.88 11.27 8.65
CA VAL A 76 5.06 12.43 8.28
C VAL A 76 5.72 13.70 8.80
N GLY A 77 5.82 14.71 7.93
CA GLY A 77 6.56 15.93 8.20
C GLY A 77 6.01 17.13 7.43
N ALA A 78 6.31 18.34 7.89
CA ALA A 78 5.93 19.56 7.16
C ALA A 78 6.71 19.69 5.84
N GLU A 79 7.95 19.20 5.85
CA GLU A 79 8.89 19.25 4.74
C GLU A 79 9.59 17.90 4.57
N LYS A 80 10.21 17.73 3.40
CA LYS A 80 11.01 16.56 3.08
C LYS A 80 12.09 16.34 4.15
N ASP A 81 12.18 15.12 4.68
CA ASP A 81 13.17 14.70 5.69
C ASP A 81 13.08 15.42 7.05
N ASN A 82 12.02 16.22 7.28
CA ASN A 82 11.75 16.90 8.55
C ASN A 82 10.46 16.36 9.18
N TRP A 83 10.59 15.21 9.85
CA TRP A 83 9.47 14.43 10.36
C TRP A 83 9.09 14.83 11.78
N TYR A 84 7.80 15.10 12.00
CA TYR A 84 7.26 15.29 13.35
C TYR A 84 6.58 14.01 13.89
N ASN A 85 6.28 13.05 13.02
CA ASN A 85 5.74 11.74 13.39
C ASN A 85 6.45 10.66 12.58
N VAL A 86 6.91 9.61 13.27
CA VAL A 86 7.44 8.39 12.67
C VAL A 86 6.80 7.20 13.39
N SER A 87 6.17 6.32 12.62
CA SER A 87 5.48 5.13 13.12
C SER A 87 5.99 3.88 12.41
N TYR A 88 5.96 2.76 13.12
CA TYR A 88 6.44 1.47 12.61
C TYR A 88 5.34 0.43 12.73
N TYR A 89 5.14 -0.36 11.68
CA TYR A 89 4.11 -1.40 11.64
C TYR A 89 4.72 -2.70 11.11
N SER A 90 4.56 -3.81 11.85
CA SER A 90 4.87 -5.12 11.29
C SER A 90 3.73 -5.59 10.40
N PHE A 91 4.00 -6.20 9.25
CA PHE A 91 2.96 -6.70 8.33
C PHE A 91 1.94 -7.59 9.04
N LYS A 92 2.38 -8.44 9.96
CA LYS A 92 1.49 -9.31 10.76
C LYS A 92 0.45 -8.53 11.59
N ASP A 93 0.77 -7.30 12.00
CA ASP A 93 -0.09 -6.50 12.88
C ASP A 93 -1.12 -5.68 12.10
N ILE A 94 -0.88 -5.48 10.79
CA ILE A 94 -1.70 -4.63 9.91
C ILE A 94 -2.23 -5.38 8.68
N VAL A 95 -2.11 -6.72 8.65
CA VAL A 95 -2.80 -7.55 7.66
C VAL A 95 -4.28 -7.68 8.04
N THR A 96 -5.17 -7.36 7.11
CA THR A 96 -6.62 -7.28 7.38
C THR A 96 -7.45 -8.31 6.64
N THR A 97 -6.91 -8.89 5.56
CA THR A 97 -7.63 -9.85 4.71
C THR A 97 -6.62 -10.77 4.04
N PHE A 98 -6.98 -12.04 3.90
CA PHE A 98 -6.21 -13.01 3.11
C PHE A 98 -7.01 -13.45 1.89
N ASP A 99 -6.31 -13.67 0.78
CA ASP A 99 -6.84 -14.26 -0.44
C ASP A 99 -5.78 -15.20 -1.03
N GLN A 100 -5.96 -16.50 -0.80
CA GLN A 100 -4.94 -17.52 -1.06
C GLN A 100 -3.61 -17.17 -0.35
N HIS A 101 -2.51 -17.01 -1.10
CA HIS A 101 -1.19 -16.65 -0.57
C HIS A 101 -1.00 -15.14 -0.38
N TRP A 102 -2.00 -14.32 -0.71
CA TRP A 102 -1.93 -12.88 -0.58
C TRP A 102 -2.52 -12.40 0.74
N GLY A 103 -1.86 -11.43 1.37
CA GLY A 103 -2.38 -10.69 2.51
C GLY A 103 -2.50 -9.21 2.18
N LEU A 104 -3.67 -8.62 2.45
CA LEU A 104 -3.91 -7.20 2.32
C LEU A 104 -3.37 -6.49 3.56
N ILE A 105 -2.30 -5.74 3.37
CA ILE A 105 -1.75 -4.82 4.36
C ILE A 105 -2.56 -3.54 4.32
N GLN A 106 -3.04 -3.06 5.47
CA GLN A 106 -3.82 -1.84 5.57
C GLN A 106 -3.58 -1.11 6.90
N PHE A 107 -3.30 0.19 6.83
CA PHE A 107 -3.08 1.05 8.00
C PHE A 107 -3.45 2.49 7.69
N ASP A 108 -3.67 3.28 8.75
CA ASP A 108 -4.06 4.68 8.64
C ASP A 108 -2.89 5.61 8.96
N ILE A 109 -2.79 6.70 8.20
CA ILE A 109 -1.80 7.77 8.35
C ILE A 109 -2.55 9.05 8.69
N PRO A 110 -2.48 9.53 9.94
CA PRO A 110 -2.98 10.86 10.27
C PRO A 110 -2.01 11.92 9.74
N VAL A 111 -2.53 12.91 9.01
CA VAL A 111 -1.78 14.11 8.61
C VAL A 111 -2.41 15.35 9.20
N LYS A 112 -1.56 16.24 9.69
CA LYS A 112 -1.97 17.48 10.34
C LYS A 112 -2.26 18.57 9.32
N ASN A 113 -1.45 18.68 8.27
CA ASN A 113 -1.58 19.72 7.26
C ASN A 113 -1.84 19.13 5.86
N ALA A 114 -2.60 19.88 5.05
CA ALA A 114 -2.98 19.53 3.69
C ALA A 114 -1.82 19.20 2.72
N ASN A 115 -0.61 19.65 3.05
CA ASN A 115 0.58 19.52 2.22
C ASN A 115 1.71 18.75 2.94
N ASP A 116 1.43 18.04 4.02
CA ASP A 116 2.47 17.28 4.71
C ASP A 116 3.17 16.30 3.75
N PHE A 117 4.49 16.22 3.90
CA PHE A 117 5.32 15.27 3.20
C PHE A 117 5.22 13.92 3.92
N VAL A 118 5.08 12.84 3.14
CA VAL A 118 4.93 11.49 3.67
C VAL A 118 5.96 10.56 3.01
N SER A 119 6.64 9.79 3.86
CA SER A 119 7.46 8.65 3.46
C SER A 119 6.80 7.37 3.94
N ILE A 120 6.61 6.41 3.03
CA ILE A 120 6.17 5.05 3.37
C ILE A 120 7.24 4.11 2.84
N ALA A 121 7.96 3.46 3.75
CA ALA A 121 9.10 2.64 3.43
C ALA A 121 8.92 1.23 3.98
N ILE A 122 9.27 0.22 3.21
CA ILE A 122 9.53 -1.10 3.77
C ILE A 122 10.98 -1.13 4.21
N LEU A 123 11.21 -1.38 5.49
CA LEU A 123 12.55 -1.47 6.06
C LEU A 123 13.27 -2.72 5.56
N LYS A 124 14.60 -2.68 5.63
CA LYS A 124 15.42 -3.82 5.26
C LYS A 124 14.99 -5.04 6.11
N PRO A 125 14.59 -6.14 5.47
CA PRO A 125 14.17 -7.33 6.20
C PRO A 125 15.35 -8.01 6.91
N PRO A 126 15.07 -8.89 7.90
CA PRO A 126 16.09 -9.74 8.49
C PRO A 126 16.85 -10.55 7.43
N LEU A 127 18.13 -10.85 7.70
CA LEU A 127 18.95 -11.71 6.84
C LEU A 127 18.23 -13.04 6.56
N GLY A 128 18.22 -13.46 5.30
CA GLY A 128 17.56 -14.69 4.87
C GLY A 128 16.06 -14.57 4.55
N SER A 129 15.45 -13.39 4.72
CA SER A 129 14.06 -13.16 4.30
C SER A 129 13.93 -13.27 2.77
N PRO A 130 12.82 -13.82 2.24
CA PRO A 130 12.59 -13.81 0.80
C PRO A 130 12.37 -12.37 0.30
N ASP A 131 12.45 -12.20 -1.03
CA ASP A 131 11.99 -10.95 -1.65
C ASP A 131 10.51 -10.71 -1.31
N ILE A 132 10.16 -9.45 -1.14
CA ILE A 132 8.77 -9.04 -0.89
C ILE A 132 8.16 -8.74 -2.25
N ILE A 133 7.07 -9.42 -2.58
CA ILE A 133 6.31 -9.17 -3.80
C ILE A 133 5.01 -8.52 -3.39
N MET A 134 4.72 -7.37 -3.99
CA MET A 134 3.52 -6.61 -3.70
C MET A 134 2.83 -6.11 -4.95
N ASP A 135 1.55 -5.81 -4.79
CA ASP A 135 0.72 -5.35 -5.88
C ASP A 135 -0.34 -4.36 -5.38
N ASN A 136 -0.84 -3.53 -6.30
CA ASN A 136 -1.95 -2.61 -6.08
C ASN A 136 -1.77 -1.69 -4.88
N PHE A 137 -0.80 -0.78 -4.93
CA PHE A 137 -0.60 0.20 -3.87
C PHE A 137 -1.61 1.34 -3.96
N LEU A 138 -2.39 1.53 -2.90
CA LEU A 138 -3.50 2.48 -2.82
C LEU A 138 -3.37 3.39 -1.60
N ILE A 139 -3.45 4.70 -1.82
CA ILE A 139 -3.66 5.73 -0.78
C ILE A 139 -5.01 6.40 -1.01
N ARG A 140 -5.86 6.47 0.02
CA ARG A 140 -7.20 7.06 -0.07
C ARG A 140 -7.61 7.75 1.23
N SER A 141 -8.45 8.78 1.14
CA SER A 141 -9.09 9.43 2.31
C SER A 141 -10.54 8.98 2.54
N ASN A 142 -11.15 8.31 1.56
CA ASN A 142 -12.52 7.83 1.60
C ASN A 142 -12.58 6.45 0.92
N ASP A 143 -13.76 5.85 0.89
CA ASP A 143 -13.97 4.64 0.12
C ASP A 143 -13.85 4.90 -1.39
N VAL A 144 -13.15 4.01 -2.08
CA VAL A 144 -12.89 4.11 -3.52
C VAL A 144 -13.34 2.85 -4.24
N TYR A 145 -13.87 3.07 -5.44
CA TYR A 145 -14.39 2.04 -6.33
C TYR A 145 -13.71 2.22 -7.69
N PHE A 146 -13.03 1.18 -8.17
CA PHE A 146 -12.33 1.26 -9.45
C PHE A 146 -12.38 -0.07 -10.19
N TRP A 147 -12.27 -0.02 -11.51
CA TRP A 147 -12.18 -1.19 -12.36
C TRP A 147 -10.72 -1.45 -12.73
N LEU A 148 -10.28 -2.69 -12.56
CA LEU A 148 -8.97 -3.16 -13.00
C LEU A 148 -9.19 -4.50 -13.71
N ASN A 149 -8.80 -4.60 -14.98
CA ASN A 149 -8.94 -5.81 -15.80
C ASN A 149 -10.36 -6.44 -15.77
N ASN A 150 -11.40 -5.61 -15.96
CA ASN A 150 -12.81 -6.02 -15.90
C ASN A 150 -13.27 -6.60 -14.56
N GLN A 151 -12.53 -6.37 -13.49
CA GLN A 151 -12.93 -6.69 -12.12
C GLN A 151 -13.16 -5.38 -11.35
N LEU A 152 -14.24 -5.33 -10.59
CA LEU A 152 -14.52 -4.21 -9.71
C LEU A 152 -13.73 -4.40 -8.41
N PHE A 153 -13.06 -3.34 -7.97
CA PHE A 153 -12.37 -3.28 -6.71
C PHE A 153 -13.02 -2.23 -5.80
N VAL A 154 -13.14 -2.57 -4.53
CA VAL A 154 -13.60 -1.67 -3.46
C VAL A 154 -12.52 -1.62 -2.40
N ASN A 155 -11.93 -0.43 -2.18
CA ASN A 155 -10.84 -0.25 -1.21
C ASN A 155 -9.73 -1.30 -1.37
N ASN A 156 -9.31 -1.50 -2.62
CA ASN A 156 -8.29 -2.47 -3.01
C ASN A 156 -8.67 -3.95 -2.89
N LYS A 157 -9.90 -4.28 -2.49
CA LYS A 157 -10.39 -5.66 -2.44
C LYS A 157 -11.19 -5.96 -3.70
N MET A 158 -10.94 -7.12 -4.30
CA MET A 158 -11.75 -7.58 -5.43
C MET A 158 -13.20 -7.81 -4.97
N TYR A 159 -14.15 -7.13 -5.61
CA TYR A 159 -15.57 -7.29 -5.37
C TYR A 159 -16.07 -8.52 -6.12
N LYS A 160 -16.39 -9.59 -5.38
CA LYS A 160 -17.04 -10.78 -5.95
C LYS A 160 -18.54 -10.53 -6.01
N MET A 161 -19.10 -10.46 -7.22
CA MET A 161 -20.55 -10.59 -7.40
C MET A 161 -20.91 -12.07 -7.19
N ASN A 162 -21.63 -12.36 -6.11
CA ASN A 162 -22.23 -13.69 -5.89
C ASN A 162 -23.43 -13.88 -6.81
#